data_AF-A0A2E7CSB1-F1
#
_entry.id   AF-A0A2E7CSB1-F1
#
_cell.length_a   1.000
_cell.length_b   1.000
_cell.length_c   1.000
_cell.angle_alpha   90.00
_cell.angle_beta   90.00
_cell.angle_gamma   90.00
#
_symmetry.space_group_name_H-M   'P 1'
#
loop_
_entity.id
_entity.type
_entity.pdbx_description
1 polymer ?
#
loop_
_entity_poly.entity_id
_entity_poly.type
_entity_poly.pdbx_seq_one_letter_code
_entity_poly.pdbx_strand_id
1 'polypeptide(L)'
;MKKLKNTLFLLSAFSFAFVSCSKDGCTDPSAYNYNAEADKDDGSCTYEGCTDPAAVNYNPNATISSECIYDQIGSWTSTYQEVSGDMTASIGGFPVFDTSFTQITHPDSLEPSGLDFIADGSLYVYSNTEPTDTGSWSRTNDDLTLNMDDTTLVFNIDTIDGTFMRIKLEGSESEVDSGMNIDYNYEIKMEFNRN
;
A
#
# COMPACT_ATOMS: atom_id res chain seq x y z
N MET A 1 60.29 -2.80 -77.75
CA MET A 1 60.88 -3.88 -76.92
C MET A 1 61.24 -3.33 -75.54
N LYS A 2 60.45 -3.66 -74.50
CA LYS A 2 60.88 -4.12 -73.16
C LYS A 2 59.66 -4.21 -72.24
N LYS A 3 59.60 -5.34 -71.52
CA LYS A 3 58.50 -5.88 -70.73
C LYS A 3 58.43 -5.28 -69.31
N LEU A 4 57.20 -5.23 -68.79
CA LEU A 4 56.72 -5.71 -67.47
C LEU A 4 57.48 -5.34 -66.17
N LYS A 5 56.74 -4.81 -65.19
CA LYS A 5 56.81 -5.06 -63.72
C LYS A 5 55.57 -4.38 -63.10
N ASN A 6 54.46 -5.10 -62.91
CA ASN A 6 54.07 -5.74 -61.65
C ASN A 6 54.51 -4.94 -60.41
N THR A 7 53.69 -3.97 -60.00
CA THR A 7 53.82 -3.33 -58.70
C THR A 7 52.52 -3.52 -57.93
N LEU A 8 52.51 -4.63 -57.20
CA LEU A 8 51.68 -4.91 -56.04
C LEU A 8 51.84 -3.74 -55.06
N PHE A 9 50.82 -2.89 -54.92
CA PHE A 9 50.75 -1.92 -53.81
C PHE A 9 49.55 -2.28 -52.93
N LEU A 10 49.86 -3.05 -51.88
CA LEU A 10 49.07 -3.19 -50.68
C LEU A 10 48.84 -1.80 -50.06
N LEU A 11 47.58 -1.39 -49.95
CA LEU A 11 47.02 -0.36 -49.06
C LEU A 11 45.55 -0.29 -49.46
N SER A 12 44.55 -0.53 -48.63
CA SER A 12 44.46 -0.79 -47.21
C SER A 12 43.04 -1.33 -47.05
N ALA A 13 42.85 -2.31 -46.18
CA ALA A 13 41.52 -2.67 -45.72
C ALA A 13 40.84 -1.41 -45.18
N PHE A 14 39.92 -0.85 -45.95
CA PHE A 14 38.92 0.06 -45.43
C PHE A 14 37.56 -0.51 -45.80
N SER A 15 37.30 -1.70 -45.26
CA SER A 15 35.98 -1.89 -44.67
C SER A 15 35.86 -0.78 -43.63
N PHE A 16 35.37 0.40 -44.05
CA PHE A 16 34.52 1.18 -43.17
C PHE A 16 33.32 0.26 -43.00
N ALA A 17 33.44 -0.71 -42.09
CA ALA A 17 32.29 -1.08 -41.30
C ALA A 17 31.86 0.28 -40.76
N PHE A 18 30.78 0.83 -41.33
CA PHE A 18 30.02 1.88 -40.70
C PHE A 18 29.53 1.23 -39.41
N VAL A 19 30.41 1.15 -38.41
CA VAL A 19 30.04 0.97 -37.03
C VAL A 19 29.37 2.30 -36.72
N SER A 20 28.12 2.42 -37.14
CA SER A 20 27.17 3.30 -36.48
C SER A 20 27.26 2.85 -35.03
N CYS A 21 27.96 3.66 -34.23
CA CYS A 21 27.93 3.54 -32.79
C CYS A 21 26.50 3.91 -32.43
N SER A 22 25.61 2.91 -32.37
CA SER A 22 24.27 3.06 -31.81
C SER A 22 24.48 3.65 -30.43
N LYS A 23 24.08 4.91 -30.26
CA LYS A 23 24.06 5.55 -28.96
C LYS A 23 22.86 4.95 -28.25
N ASP A 24 23.14 3.97 -27.41
CA ASP A 24 22.14 3.34 -26.57
C ASP A 24 21.89 4.25 -25.35
N GLY A 25 20.63 4.43 -24.98
CA GLY A 25 20.20 5.28 -23.86
C GLY A 25 18.70 5.51 -23.89
N CYS A 26 18.13 6.09 -22.84
CA CYS A 26 16.69 6.34 -22.81
C CYS A 26 16.25 7.29 -23.93
N THR A 27 15.38 6.83 -24.84
CA THR A 27 14.85 7.63 -25.95
C THR A 27 13.50 8.29 -25.66
N ASP A 28 12.93 8.04 -24.48
CA ASP A 28 11.65 8.62 -24.08
C ASP A 28 11.83 10.04 -23.51
N PRO A 29 11.31 11.09 -24.18
CA PRO A 29 11.44 12.47 -23.71
C PRO A 29 10.68 12.77 -22.41
N SER A 30 9.80 11.88 -21.96
CA SER A 30 9.10 11.98 -20.67
C SER A 30 9.88 11.36 -19.50
N ALA A 31 10.96 10.62 -19.77
CA ALA A 31 11.81 10.04 -18.75
C ALA A 31 12.79 11.07 -18.17
N TYR A 32 13.11 10.94 -16.88
CA TYR A 32 14.04 11.81 -16.17
C TYR A 32 15.47 11.75 -16.72
N ASN A 33 15.88 10.59 -17.22
CA ASN A 33 17.19 10.33 -17.81
C ASN A 33 17.16 10.29 -19.35
N TYR A 34 16.19 10.98 -19.98
CA TYR A 34 16.12 11.11 -21.43
C TYR A 34 17.46 11.56 -22.03
N ASN A 35 17.93 10.81 -23.03
CA ASN A 35 19.13 11.13 -23.78
C ASN A 35 18.76 11.47 -25.23
N ALA A 36 18.78 12.76 -25.56
CA ALA A 36 18.50 13.24 -26.92
C ALA A 36 19.53 12.79 -27.96
N GLU A 37 20.70 12.29 -27.54
CA GLU A 37 21.70 11.70 -28.43
C GLU A 37 21.52 10.19 -28.60
N ALA A 38 20.60 9.54 -27.88
CA ALA A 38 20.34 8.13 -28.00
C ALA A 38 19.47 7.84 -29.25
N ASP A 39 19.93 6.91 -30.07
CA ASP A 39 19.23 6.45 -31.27
C ASP A 39 18.46 5.14 -31.02
N LYS A 40 18.74 4.49 -29.89
CA LYS A 40 18.13 3.22 -29.50
C LYS A 40 17.90 3.18 -27.99
N ASP A 41 16.67 2.85 -27.61
CA ASP A 41 16.33 2.63 -26.21
C ASP A 41 17.11 1.45 -25.64
N ASP A 42 17.78 1.68 -24.51
CA ASP A 42 18.49 0.66 -23.74
C ASP A 42 17.65 0.10 -22.59
N GLY A 43 16.42 0.59 -22.42
CA GLY A 43 15.53 0.21 -21.32
C GLY A 43 15.93 0.80 -19.97
N SER A 44 16.85 1.77 -19.94
CA SER A 44 17.28 2.44 -18.70
C SER A 44 16.37 3.58 -18.27
N CYS A 45 15.31 3.91 -19.03
CA CYS A 45 14.42 5.03 -18.74
C CYS A 45 13.89 5.01 -17.30
N THR A 46 14.02 6.13 -16.61
CA THR A 46 13.52 6.31 -15.24
C THR A 46 12.42 7.34 -15.19
N TYR A 47 11.36 7.05 -14.46
CA TYR A 47 10.19 7.92 -14.31
C TYR A 47 9.94 8.18 -12.83
N GLU A 48 9.66 9.44 -12.49
CA GLU A 48 9.22 9.83 -11.15
C GLU A 48 7.71 9.57 -10.99
N GLY A 49 7.32 9.11 -9.81
CA GLY A 49 5.93 8.94 -9.44
C GLY A 49 5.80 8.14 -8.15
N CYS A 50 4.61 8.10 -7.58
CA CYS A 50 4.37 7.23 -6.44
C CYS A 50 4.46 5.77 -6.89
N THR A 51 5.33 4.99 -6.23
CA THR A 51 5.50 3.56 -6.53
C THR A 51 4.60 2.66 -5.68
N ASP A 52 3.87 3.24 -4.72
CA ASP A 52 2.94 2.54 -3.85
C ASP A 52 1.57 2.39 -4.53
N PRO A 53 1.12 1.15 -4.82
CA PRO A 53 -0.21 0.90 -5.40
C PRO A 53 -1.38 1.38 -4.55
N ALA A 54 -1.19 1.60 -3.25
CA ALA A 54 -2.23 2.08 -2.34
C ALA A 54 -2.41 3.60 -2.38
N ALA A 55 -1.55 4.35 -3.09
CA ALA A 55 -1.67 5.79 -3.21
C ALA A 55 -2.62 6.21 -4.36
N VAL A 56 -3.34 7.29 -4.14
CA VAL A 56 -4.23 7.94 -5.13
C VAL A 56 -3.47 8.35 -6.39
N ASN A 57 -2.19 8.73 -6.25
CA ASN A 57 -1.31 9.12 -7.34
C ASN A 57 -0.33 8.00 -7.75
N TYR A 58 -0.66 6.73 -7.51
CA TYR A 58 0.13 5.58 -7.96
C TYR A 58 0.42 5.66 -9.46
N ASN A 59 1.70 5.52 -9.82
CA ASN A 59 2.16 5.42 -11.18
C ASN A 59 2.85 4.06 -11.39
N PRO A 60 2.24 3.10 -12.11
CA PRO A 60 2.84 1.78 -12.34
C PRO A 60 4.11 1.82 -13.19
N ASN A 61 4.40 2.94 -13.87
CA ASN A 61 5.61 3.13 -14.66
C ASN A 61 6.72 3.85 -13.86
N ALA A 62 6.45 4.30 -12.63
CA ALA A 62 7.45 4.96 -11.82
C ALA A 62 8.56 3.99 -11.42
N THR A 63 9.81 4.39 -11.64
CA THR A 63 11.01 3.66 -11.22
C THR A 63 11.74 4.37 -10.09
N ILE A 64 11.37 5.63 -9.81
CA ILE A 64 11.88 6.47 -8.73
C ILE A 64 10.68 6.92 -7.90
N SER A 65 10.65 6.56 -6.62
CA SER A 65 9.55 6.94 -5.73
C SER A 65 9.55 8.45 -5.46
N SER A 66 8.42 9.10 -5.75
CA SER A 66 8.12 10.47 -5.36
C SER A 66 7.11 10.53 -4.20
N GLU A 67 6.59 11.72 -3.90
CA GLU A 67 5.51 11.92 -2.92
C GLU A 67 4.27 11.09 -3.30
N CYS A 68 3.74 10.35 -2.33
CA CYS A 68 2.53 9.53 -2.45
C CYS A 68 1.38 10.20 -1.70
N ILE A 69 0.23 10.34 -2.36
CA ILE A 69 -0.99 10.92 -1.81
C ILE A 69 -1.89 9.77 -1.39
N TYR A 70 -2.24 9.72 -0.11
CA TYR A 70 -3.20 8.74 0.41
C TYR A 70 -4.50 9.45 0.80
N ASP A 71 -5.62 8.84 0.44
CA ASP A 71 -6.96 9.34 0.78
C ASP A 71 -7.25 9.26 2.28
N GLN A 72 -6.61 8.34 3.02
CA GLN A 72 -6.74 8.25 4.48
C GLN A 72 -6.00 9.34 5.25
N ILE A 73 -5.04 10.06 4.68
CA ILE A 73 -4.32 11.11 5.42
C ILE A 73 -5.29 12.20 5.87
N GLY A 74 -5.22 12.63 7.13
CA GLY A 74 -6.08 13.67 7.69
C GLY A 74 -6.82 13.20 8.94
N SER A 75 -7.73 14.04 9.42
CA SER A 75 -8.46 13.83 10.67
C SER A 75 -9.84 13.23 10.41
N TRP A 76 -10.14 12.15 11.11
CA TRP A 76 -11.34 11.35 10.93
C TRP A 76 -12.08 11.17 12.25
N THR A 77 -13.36 11.50 12.26
CA THR A 77 -14.25 11.32 13.42
C THR A 77 -15.14 10.10 13.19
N SER A 78 -15.14 9.20 14.17
CA SER A 78 -15.99 8.01 14.19
C SER A 78 -17.46 8.42 14.30
N THR A 79 -18.29 7.79 13.48
CA THR A 79 -19.75 8.04 13.42
C THR A 79 -20.56 6.77 13.62
N TYR A 80 -19.91 5.62 13.47
CA TYR A 80 -20.52 4.32 13.64
C TYR A 80 -19.47 3.31 14.09
N GLN A 81 -19.82 2.50 15.07
CA GLN A 81 -19.02 1.36 15.53
C GLN A 81 -19.93 0.17 15.74
N GLU A 82 -19.55 -0.97 15.21
CA GLU A 82 -20.24 -2.23 15.38
C GLU A 82 -19.24 -3.32 15.75
N VAL A 83 -19.54 -4.07 16.80
CA VAL A 83 -18.82 -5.28 17.18
C VAL A 83 -19.83 -6.41 17.15
N SER A 84 -19.58 -7.41 16.33
CA SER A 84 -20.41 -8.60 16.25
C SER A 84 -19.54 -9.85 16.36
N GLY A 85 -20.16 -10.98 16.66
CA GLY A 85 -19.45 -12.23 16.75
C GLY A 85 -20.30 -13.40 17.18
N ASP A 86 -19.73 -14.58 17.06
CA ASP A 86 -20.33 -15.86 17.44
C ASP A 86 -19.41 -16.56 18.43
N MET A 87 -20.00 -17.18 19.46
CA MET A 87 -19.28 -18.00 20.43
C MET A 87 -19.97 -19.35 20.58
N THR A 88 -19.21 -20.42 20.34
CA THR A 88 -19.65 -21.80 20.54
C THR A 88 -18.75 -22.47 21.56
N ALA A 89 -19.33 -23.05 22.61
CA ALA A 89 -18.62 -23.91 23.54
C ALA A 89 -19.10 -25.35 23.40
N SER A 90 -18.19 -26.32 23.33
CA SER A 90 -18.51 -27.74 23.16
C SER A 90 -17.73 -28.66 24.10
N ILE A 91 -18.35 -29.75 24.53
CA ILE A 91 -17.72 -30.82 25.33
C ILE A 91 -17.86 -32.13 24.58
N GLY A 92 -16.75 -32.79 24.25
CA GLY A 92 -16.78 -34.06 23.51
C GLY A 92 -17.47 -33.95 22.14
N GLY A 93 -17.43 -32.77 21.51
CA GLY A 93 -18.09 -32.48 20.23
C GLY A 93 -19.57 -32.13 20.33
N PHE A 94 -20.14 -32.06 21.53
CA PHE A 94 -21.51 -31.60 21.75
C PHE A 94 -21.52 -30.11 22.12
N PRO A 95 -22.22 -29.24 21.36
CA PRO A 95 -22.34 -27.83 21.72
C PRO A 95 -23.16 -27.71 23.01
N VAL A 96 -22.55 -27.14 24.04
CA VAL A 96 -23.19 -26.85 25.33
C VAL A 96 -23.66 -25.41 25.42
N PHE A 97 -23.05 -24.54 24.61
CA PHE A 97 -23.42 -23.14 24.48
C PHE A 97 -23.15 -22.69 23.03
N ASP A 98 -24.07 -21.92 22.47
CA ASP A 98 -23.98 -21.39 21.12
C ASP A 98 -24.76 -20.07 21.09
N THR A 99 -24.06 -18.96 20.86
CA THR A 99 -24.68 -17.63 20.84
C THR A 99 -23.98 -16.75 19.82
N SER A 100 -24.75 -15.82 19.27
CA SER A 100 -24.24 -14.67 18.54
C SER A 100 -24.45 -13.40 19.36
N PHE A 101 -23.64 -12.38 19.12
CA PHE A 101 -23.86 -11.05 19.65
C PHE A 101 -23.63 -9.98 18.57
N THR A 102 -24.30 -8.85 18.74
CA THR A 102 -24.07 -7.64 17.96
C THR A 102 -24.27 -6.45 18.87
N GLN A 103 -23.26 -5.59 18.95
CA GLN A 103 -23.29 -4.35 19.69
C GLN A 103 -22.99 -3.21 18.73
N ILE A 104 -23.89 -2.23 18.69
CA ILE A 104 -23.76 -1.05 17.84
C ILE A 104 -23.70 0.18 18.74
N THR A 105 -22.70 1.02 18.48
CA THR A 105 -22.53 2.32 19.10
C THR A 105 -22.53 3.37 18.01
N HIS A 106 -23.30 4.44 18.22
CA HIS A 106 -23.23 5.65 17.41
C HIS A 106 -22.57 6.72 18.28
N PRO A 107 -21.28 7.03 18.09
CA PRO A 107 -20.61 8.08 18.85
C PRO A 107 -21.41 9.39 18.78
N ASP A 108 -21.62 10.02 19.93
CA ASP A 108 -22.27 11.32 19.97
C ASP A 108 -21.30 12.38 19.43
N SER A 109 -21.85 13.32 18.66
CA SER A 109 -21.17 14.56 18.25
C SER A 109 -20.49 15.33 19.39
N LEU A 110 -20.94 15.14 20.64
CA LEU A 110 -20.37 15.80 21.82
C LEU A 110 -19.13 15.09 22.38
N GLU A 111 -18.97 13.79 22.13
CA GLU A 111 -17.87 12.97 22.63
C GLU A 111 -17.27 12.13 21.48
N PRO A 112 -16.73 12.79 20.43
CA PRO A 112 -16.26 12.09 19.24
C PRO A 112 -14.99 11.31 19.54
N SER A 113 -14.93 10.05 19.14
CA SER A 113 -13.67 9.33 18.98
C SER A 113 -13.16 9.49 17.55
N GLY A 114 -11.85 9.45 17.34
CA GLY A 114 -11.29 9.73 16.03
C GLY A 114 -9.87 9.23 15.82
N LEU A 115 -9.41 9.31 14.58
CA LEU A 115 -8.09 8.92 14.11
C LEU A 115 -7.52 10.05 13.26
N ASP A 116 -6.31 10.50 13.57
CA ASP A 116 -5.55 11.38 12.69
C ASP A 116 -4.37 10.63 12.08
N PHE A 117 -4.39 10.52 10.75
CA PHE A 117 -3.32 9.92 9.97
C PHE A 117 -2.43 11.02 9.39
N ILE A 118 -1.19 11.12 9.87
CA ILE A 118 -0.23 12.11 9.40
C ILE A 118 0.61 11.52 8.26
N ALA A 119 0.95 12.35 7.26
CA ALA A 119 1.69 11.93 6.06
C ALA A 119 3.08 11.31 6.35
N ASP A 120 3.65 11.57 7.52
CA ASP A 120 4.92 10.98 7.96
C ASP A 120 4.77 9.56 8.55
N GLY A 121 3.55 9.02 8.57
CA GLY A 121 3.23 7.71 9.13
C GLY A 121 2.82 7.76 10.61
N SER A 122 2.77 8.92 11.25
CA SER A 122 2.30 9.06 12.64
C SER A 122 0.77 8.91 12.73
N LEU A 123 0.32 8.22 13.77
CA LEU A 123 -1.09 8.02 14.10
C LEU A 123 -1.40 8.67 15.46
N TYR A 124 -2.51 9.39 15.53
CA TYR A 124 -3.08 9.85 16.80
C TYR A 124 -4.50 9.30 16.94
N VAL A 125 -4.81 8.74 18.11
CA VAL A 125 -6.15 8.23 18.45
C VAL A 125 -6.75 9.15 19.48
N TYR A 126 -7.96 9.63 19.22
CA TYR A 126 -8.65 10.57 20.08
C TYR A 126 -9.88 9.94 20.71
N SER A 127 -10.11 10.30 21.96
CA SER A 127 -11.42 10.27 22.59
C SER A 127 -11.69 11.71 23.04
N ASN A 128 -12.72 12.32 22.49
CA ASN A 128 -13.08 13.72 22.73
C ASN A 128 -11.98 14.67 22.24
N THR A 129 -11.53 15.59 23.09
CA THR A 129 -10.59 16.66 22.71
C THR A 129 -9.12 16.32 22.98
N GLU A 130 -8.82 15.17 23.59
CA GLU A 130 -7.45 14.81 23.97
C GLU A 130 -7.02 13.51 23.28
N PRO A 131 -5.77 13.43 22.77
CA PRO A 131 -5.23 12.19 22.26
C PRO A 131 -5.12 11.19 23.41
N THR A 132 -5.81 10.05 23.27
CA THR A 132 -5.75 8.97 24.25
C THR A 132 -4.64 7.99 23.96
N ASP A 133 -4.21 7.91 22.70
CA ASP A 133 -3.14 7.03 22.27
C ASP A 133 -2.42 7.60 21.04
N THR A 134 -1.19 7.14 20.80
CA THR A 134 -0.38 7.52 19.65
C THR A 134 0.34 6.31 19.09
N GLY A 135 0.66 6.35 17.81
CA GLY A 135 1.33 5.23 17.18
C GLY A 135 1.83 5.57 15.79
N SER A 136 1.94 4.53 14.96
CA SER A 136 2.18 4.66 13.54
C SER A 136 1.11 3.95 12.74
N TRP A 137 0.93 4.38 11.49
CA TRP A 137 0.07 3.71 10.54
C TRP A 137 0.84 3.38 9.27
N SER A 138 0.42 2.30 8.61
CA SER A 138 0.84 1.99 7.25
C SER A 138 -0.34 1.41 6.49
N ARG A 139 -0.32 1.55 5.16
CA ARG A 139 -1.30 0.94 4.27
C ARG A 139 -0.59 0.03 3.29
N THR A 140 -1.15 -1.13 2.98
CA THR A 140 -0.68 -2.01 1.93
C THR A 140 -1.91 -2.58 1.23
N ASN A 141 -2.16 -2.13 0.00
CA ASN A 141 -3.42 -2.38 -0.71
C ASN A 141 -4.62 -1.89 0.14
N ASP A 142 -5.54 -2.80 0.48
CA ASP A 142 -6.71 -2.51 1.31
C ASP A 142 -6.45 -2.73 2.80
N ASP A 143 -5.25 -3.18 3.20
CA ASP A 143 -4.93 -3.38 4.61
C ASP A 143 -4.36 -2.09 5.21
N LEU A 144 -5.05 -1.56 6.23
CA LEU A 144 -4.65 -0.46 7.09
C LEU A 144 -4.11 -1.02 8.41
N THR A 145 -2.81 -0.94 8.61
CA THR A 145 -2.14 -1.36 9.84
C THR A 145 -1.99 -0.17 10.78
N LEU A 146 -2.48 -0.32 12.01
CA LEU A 146 -2.29 0.61 13.12
C LEU A 146 -1.36 -0.05 14.15
N ASN A 147 -0.21 0.56 14.41
CA ASN A 147 0.73 0.09 15.42
C ASN A 147 0.73 1.07 16.59
N MET A 148 0.13 0.64 17.70
CA MET A 148 0.17 1.31 19.01
C MET A 148 1.18 0.60 19.91
N ASP A 149 1.43 1.13 21.12
CA ASP A 149 2.48 0.66 22.03
C ASP A 149 2.47 -0.86 22.29
N ASP A 150 1.31 -1.43 22.61
CA ASP A 150 1.15 -2.84 22.97
C ASP A 150 0.27 -3.62 21.97
N THR A 151 -0.16 -2.99 20.87
CA THR A 151 -1.16 -3.59 19.98
C THR A 151 -0.93 -3.18 18.53
N THR A 152 -0.90 -4.18 17.65
CA THR A 152 -0.99 -3.99 16.21
C THR A 152 -2.35 -4.46 15.73
N LEU A 153 -3.11 -3.57 15.10
CA LEU A 153 -4.39 -3.88 14.48
C LEU A 153 -4.24 -3.78 12.97
N VAL A 154 -4.75 -4.76 12.25
CA VAL A 154 -4.81 -4.74 10.78
C VAL A 154 -6.27 -4.71 10.39
N PHE A 155 -6.72 -3.56 9.92
CA PHE A 155 -8.06 -3.37 9.39
C PHE A 155 -8.04 -3.50 7.88
N ASN A 156 -9.07 -4.09 7.30
CA ASN A 156 -9.36 -3.95 5.88
C ASN A 156 -10.17 -2.68 5.62
N ILE A 157 -9.80 -1.91 4.61
CA ILE A 157 -10.53 -0.73 4.15
C ILE A 157 -11.64 -1.19 3.20
N ASP A 158 -12.88 -1.19 3.70
CA ASP A 158 -14.07 -1.52 2.90
C ASP A 158 -14.38 -0.38 1.91
N THR A 159 -14.20 0.87 2.33
CA THR A 159 -14.44 2.04 1.48
C THR A 159 -13.65 3.24 1.98
N ILE A 160 -13.11 4.03 1.06
CA ILE A 160 -12.61 5.36 1.33
C ILE A 160 -12.78 6.25 0.10
N ASP A 161 -13.35 7.44 0.28
CA ASP A 161 -13.63 8.38 -0.83
C ASP A 161 -13.16 9.82 -0.56
N GLY A 162 -12.32 10.00 0.46
CA GLY A 162 -11.77 11.29 0.87
C GLY A 162 -12.70 12.12 1.78
N THR A 163 -13.96 11.71 1.99
CA THR A 163 -14.86 12.31 3.00
C THR A 163 -15.44 11.29 3.95
N PHE A 164 -15.58 10.04 3.50
CA PHE A 164 -16.06 8.92 4.27
C PHE A 164 -15.04 7.79 4.22
N MET A 165 -14.85 7.12 5.36
CA MET A 165 -14.02 5.93 5.48
C MET A 165 -14.78 4.86 6.25
N ARG A 166 -14.73 3.63 5.77
CA ARG A 166 -15.18 2.46 6.51
C ARG A 166 -14.08 1.42 6.53
N ILE A 167 -13.79 0.94 7.73
CA ILE A 167 -12.80 -0.11 7.97
C ILE A 167 -13.43 -1.28 8.74
N LYS A 168 -12.90 -2.48 8.53
CA LYS A 168 -13.34 -3.71 9.17
C LYS A 168 -12.15 -4.51 9.69
N LEU A 169 -12.33 -5.21 10.80
CA LEU A 169 -11.37 -6.17 11.32
C LEU A 169 -12.13 -7.43 11.68
N GLU A 170 -11.69 -8.57 11.15
CA GLU A 170 -12.28 -9.87 11.41
C GLU A 170 -11.24 -10.78 12.06
N GLY A 171 -11.68 -11.62 12.99
CA GLY A 171 -10.82 -12.55 13.68
C GLY A 171 -11.58 -13.77 14.18
N SER A 172 -10.82 -14.83 14.47
CA SER A 172 -11.32 -16.06 15.05
C SER A 172 -10.28 -16.66 15.97
N GLU A 173 -10.69 -17.15 17.12
CA GLU A 173 -9.82 -17.83 18.08
C GLU A 173 -10.51 -19.06 18.64
N SER A 174 -9.70 -20.05 19.01
CA SER A 174 -10.16 -21.32 19.57
C SER A 174 -9.30 -21.68 20.76
N GLU A 175 -9.94 -21.98 21.88
CA GLU A 175 -9.28 -22.32 23.13
C GLU A 175 -9.85 -23.61 23.72
N VAL A 176 -9.03 -24.30 24.52
CA VAL A 176 -9.47 -25.48 25.28
C VAL A 176 -9.24 -25.21 26.75
N ASP A 177 -10.32 -25.04 27.51
CA ASP A 177 -10.28 -24.91 28.96
C ASP A 177 -11.02 -26.08 29.60
N SER A 178 -10.32 -26.83 30.45
CA SER A 178 -10.91 -27.89 31.28
C SER A 178 -11.70 -28.95 30.50
N GLY A 179 -11.30 -29.23 29.24
CA GLY A 179 -11.94 -30.20 28.36
C GLY A 179 -13.15 -29.67 27.57
N MET A 180 -13.44 -28.37 27.70
CA MET A 180 -14.38 -27.63 26.87
C MET A 180 -13.61 -26.92 25.76
N ASN A 181 -14.04 -27.10 24.51
CA ASN A 181 -13.56 -26.32 23.38
C ASN A 181 -14.42 -25.06 23.29
N ILE A 182 -13.80 -23.89 23.21
CA ILE A 182 -14.46 -22.61 23.04
C ILE A 182 -13.95 -22.01 21.74
N ASP A 183 -14.85 -21.81 20.79
CA ASP A 183 -14.56 -21.18 19.50
C ASP A 183 -15.28 -19.85 19.47
N TYR A 184 -14.57 -18.77 19.12
CA TYR A 184 -15.16 -17.46 18.97
C TYR A 184 -14.68 -16.76 17.70
N ASN A 185 -15.63 -16.19 16.97
CA ASN A 185 -15.39 -15.34 15.81
C ASN A 185 -15.88 -13.93 16.14
N TYR A 186 -15.21 -12.91 15.60
CA TYR A 186 -15.63 -11.53 15.77
C TYR A 186 -15.37 -10.70 14.51
N GLU A 187 -16.22 -9.70 14.34
CA GLU A 187 -16.10 -8.64 13.34
C GLU A 187 -16.25 -7.29 14.04
N ILE A 188 -15.32 -6.38 13.78
CA ILE A 188 -15.37 -4.98 14.20
C ILE A 188 -15.48 -4.14 12.94
N LYS A 189 -16.55 -3.35 12.83
CA LYS A 189 -16.76 -2.40 11.75
C LYS A 189 -16.81 -0.99 12.30
N MET A 190 -16.09 -0.07 11.66
CA MET A 190 -16.11 1.35 12.02
C MET A 190 -16.32 2.22 10.80
N GLU A 191 -17.09 3.29 10.94
CA GLU A 191 -17.30 4.31 9.90
C GLU A 191 -16.92 5.68 10.43
N PHE A 192 -16.22 6.45 9.60
CA PHE A 192 -15.69 7.75 9.93
C PHE A 192 -16.07 8.77 8.87
N ASN A 193 -16.30 10.00 9.33
CA ASN A 193 -16.36 11.18 8.47
C ASN A 193 -15.10 12.00 8.67
N ARG A 194 -14.59 12.58 7.59
CA ARG A 194 -13.47 13.50 7.66
C ARG A 194 -13.89 14.83 8.29
N ASN A 195 -13.02 15.37 9.14
CA ASN A 195 -13.18 16.68 9.77
C ASN A 195 -12.89 17.84 8.82
#